data_AF-A0A6S5YZV4-F1
#
_entry.id   AF-A0A6S5YZV4-F1
#
_cell.length_a   1.000
_cell.length_b   1.000
_cell.length_c   1.000
_cell.angle_alpha   90.00
_cell.angle_beta   90.00
_cell.angle_gamma   90.00
#
_symmetry.space_group_name_H-M   'P 1'
#
loop_
_entity.id
_entity.type
_entity.pdbx_description
1 polymer ?
#
loop_
_entity_poly.entity_id
_entity_poly.type
_entity_poly.pdbx_seq_one_letter_code
_entity_poly.pdbx_strand_id
1 'polypeptide(L)'
;MFKRVVTALCCGLSFMASAAQVADLYQGKAPTSGDMVAAQGQALGQVLIKVTGKRDILTQPVVVKALAAPGDYVKSYGYQDQDSVKYLKAEFKSDKVNSLVSESQFALLGPARPQMAIWLVVDQGERRLLADQSSDGWAQALRDQAQTLGLPISIPLMDLDDNMAVSATDVWGRFADPILQASQRYGAEMVVLGKLTPEGDKWSIDWGLYGPKAAGEVTELTRGNSSGTQAEVAQGFADTLAAWLVKNYGARISGPATSQTLVVDGLAEVDSMIAVQKMLQGMANVSKVAIGKLEGDQVTFNFTLQGEQAELVRALQLESRLHKVDDNGSGLRYQWSQP
;
A
#
# COMPACT_ATOMS: atom_id res chain seq x y z
N MET A 1 -33.18 -16.43 -48.02
CA MET A 1 -31.95 -15.79 -47.51
C MET A 1 -32.22 -15.28 -46.09
N PHE A 2 -31.92 -16.08 -45.07
CA PHE A 2 -32.08 -15.68 -43.67
C PHE A 2 -30.76 -15.09 -43.15
N LYS A 3 -30.74 -13.79 -42.88
CA LYS A 3 -29.61 -13.10 -42.25
C LYS A 3 -29.62 -13.42 -40.75
N ARG A 4 -28.59 -14.13 -40.26
CA ARG A 4 -28.34 -14.34 -38.84
C ARG A 4 -27.66 -13.10 -38.28
N VAL A 5 -28.34 -12.40 -37.38
CA VAL A 5 -27.75 -11.35 -36.53
C VAL A 5 -27.08 -12.07 -35.37
N VAL A 6 -25.76 -11.94 -35.27
CA VAL A 6 -24.98 -12.41 -34.12
C VAL A 6 -24.87 -11.22 -33.17
N THR A 7 -25.64 -11.25 -32.08
CA THR A 7 -25.47 -10.32 -30.96
C THR A 7 -24.25 -10.79 -30.17
N ALA A 8 -23.13 -10.08 -30.30
CA ALA A 8 -21.95 -10.29 -29.47
C ALA A 8 -22.26 -9.78 -28.06
N LEU A 9 -22.41 -10.72 -27.12
CA LEU A 9 -22.53 -10.44 -25.69
C LEU A 9 -21.13 -10.09 -25.17
N CYS A 10 -20.82 -8.80 -25.01
CA CYS A 10 -19.65 -8.35 -24.28
C CYS A 10 -19.82 -8.71 -22.80
N CYS A 11 -19.28 -9.86 -22.38
CA CYS A 11 -19.04 -10.14 -20.98
C CYS A 11 -17.96 -9.17 -20.48
N GLY A 12 -18.39 -8.07 -19.86
CA GLY A 12 -17.50 -7.24 -19.05
C GLY A 12 -17.01 -8.07 -17.87
N LEU A 13 -15.77 -8.56 -17.96
CA LEU A 13 -15.02 -9.05 -16.81
C LEU A 13 -14.90 -7.86 -15.83
N SER A 14 -15.76 -7.86 -14.83
CA SER A 14 -15.65 -6.93 -13.71
C SER A 14 -14.41 -7.34 -12.94
N PHE A 15 -13.27 -6.71 -13.23
CA PHE A 15 -12.07 -6.85 -12.42
C PHE A 15 -12.40 -6.27 -11.04
N MET A 16 -12.69 -7.14 -10.08
CA MET A 16 -12.71 -6.77 -8.66
C MET A 16 -11.30 -6.29 -8.31
N ALA A 17 -11.13 -4.99 -8.12
CA ALA A 17 -9.87 -4.40 -7.67
C ALA A 17 -9.67 -4.76 -6.20
N SER A 18 -8.78 -5.71 -5.91
CA SER A 18 -8.30 -5.96 -4.54
C SER A 18 -7.19 -4.98 -4.20
N ALA A 19 -7.18 -4.50 -2.96
CA ALA A 19 -6.05 -3.75 -2.44
C ALA A 19 -4.75 -4.55 -2.61
N ALA A 20 -3.70 -3.82 -2.95
CA ALA A 20 -2.39 -4.40 -3.14
C ALA A 20 -1.85 -4.92 -1.80
N GLN A 21 -1.44 -6.19 -1.79
CA GLN A 21 -0.75 -6.77 -0.66
C GLN A 21 0.77 -6.62 -0.82
N VAL A 22 1.39 -5.97 0.15
CA VAL A 22 2.86 -5.94 0.26
C VAL A 22 3.34 -7.28 0.82
N ALA A 23 3.48 -8.27 -0.05
CA ALA A 23 3.84 -9.65 0.31
C ALA A 23 5.21 -9.79 1.00
N ASP A 24 6.11 -8.84 0.80
CA ASP A 24 7.48 -8.84 1.35
C ASP A 24 7.65 -7.81 2.49
N LEU A 25 6.56 -7.46 3.19
CA LEU A 25 6.53 -6.38 4.18
C LEU A 25 7.64 -6.51 5.26
N TYR A 26 7.89 -7.74 5.73
CA TYR A 26 8.91 -8.06 6.74
C TYR A 26 10.22 -8.59 6.14
N GLN A 27 10.47 -8.31 4.87
CA GLN A 27 11.71 -8.66 4.18
C GLN A 27 12.49 -7.40 3.81
N GLY A 28 13.80 -7.43 4.07
CA GLY A 28 14.74 -6.37 3.73
C GLY A 28 15.94 -6.91 2.94
N LYS A 29 16.59 -6.02 2.17
CA LYS A 29 17.79 -6.36 1.39
C LYS A 29 18.91 -5.35 1.64
N ALA A 30 20.13 -5.83 1.86
CA ALA A 30 21.28 -4.95 2.04
C ALA A 30 22.49 -5.50 1.27
N PRO A 31 23.32 -4.63 0.67
CA PRO A 31 24.60 -5.07 0.14
C PRO A 31 25.45 -5.64 1.28
N THR A 32 26.26 -6.65 1.00
CA THR A 32 27.15 -7.27 1.99
C THR A 32 28.53 -7.52 1.41
N SER A 33 29.54 -7.15 2.20
CA SER A 33 30.96 -7.42 1.94
C SER A 33 31.54 -8.46 2.90
N GLY A 34 30.68 -9.19 3.62
CA GLY A 34 31.07 -10.19 4.62
C GLY A 34 30.75 -9.79 6.08
N ASP A 35 30.41 -8.53 6.33
CA ASP A 35 29.84 -8.12 7.62
C ASP A 35 28.35 -8.44 7.68
N MET A 36 28.03 -9.54 8.36
CA MET A 36 26.66 -10.02 8.50
C MET A 36 25.81 -9.13 9.42
N VAL A 37 26.40 -8.58 10.49
CA VAL A 37 25.66 -7.76 11.47
C VAL A 37 25.27 -6.44 10.82
N ALA A 38 26.20 -5.79 10.12
CA ALA A 38 25.91 -4.56 9.39
C ALA A 38 24.84 -4.77 8.31
N ALA A 39 24.94 -5.84 7.51
CA ALA A 39 23.97 -6.14 6.46
C ALA A 39 22.57 -6.46 7.03
N GLN A 40 22.48 -7.27 8.10
CA GLN A 40 21.21 -7.55 8.77
C GLN A 40 20.62 -6.31 9.42
N GLY A 41 21.45 -5.43 10.01
CA GLY A 41 21.02 -4.16 10.59
C GLY A 41 20.42 -3.24 9.51
N GLN A 42 21.09 -3.09 8.37
CA GLN A 42 20.56 -2.31 7.26
C GLN A 42 19.26 -2.90 6.69
N ALA A 43 19.18 -4.22 6.55
CA ALA A 43 17.96 -4.89 6.10
C ALA A 43 16.79 -4.71 7.11
N LEU A 44 17.07 -4.77 8.42
CA LEU A 44 16.08 -4.49 9.46
C LEU A 44 15.61 -3.04 9.39
N GLY A 45 16.53 -2.09 9.15
CA GLY A 45 16.20 -0.68 8.97
C GLY A 45 15.24 -0.45 7.81
N GLN A 46 15.46 -1.12 6.66
CA GLN A 46 14.51 -1.05 5.53
C GLN A 46 13.13 -1.58 5.90
N VAL A 47 13.05 -2.69 6.64
CA VAL A 47 11.77 -3.24 7.10
C VAL A 47 11.07 -2.24 8.02
N LEU A 48 11.79 -1.61 8.96
CA LEU A 48 11.23 -0.61 9.87
C LEU A 48 10.68 0.60 9.13
N ILE A 49 11.39 1.09 8.11
CA ILE A 49 10.89 2.17 7.24
C ILE A 49 9.63 1.72 6.52
N LYS A 50 9.62 0.52 5.94
CA LYS A 50 8.49 -0.03 5.18
C LYS A 50 7.23 -0.18 6.05
N VAL A 51 7.36 -0.73 7.26
CA VAL A 51 6.21 -0.97 8.18
C VAL A 51 5.72 0.29 8.87
N THR A 52 6.48 1.39 8.86
CA THR A 52 6.05 2.65 9.50
C THR A 52 5.78 3.78 8.52
N GLY A 53 6.21 3.64 7.26
CA GLY A 53 6.14 4.71 6.26
C GLY A 53 7.00 5.92 6.63
N LYS A 54 8.00 5.75 7.50
CA LYS A 54 8.73 6.83 8.15
C LYS A 54 10.23 6.54 8.22
N ARG A 55 11.05 7.44 7.66
CA ARG A 55 12.52 7.32 7.65
C ARG A 55 13.14 7.64 9.02
N ASP A 56 12.50 8.53 9.79
CA ASP A 56 12.92 8.98 11.11
C ASP A 56 12.74 7.92 12.22
N ILE A 57 12.15 6.76 11.93
CA ILE A 57 12.18 5.62 12.86
C ILE A 57 13.61 5.18 13.19
N LEU A 58 14.54 5.32 12.23
CA LEU A 58 15.93 4.90 12.41
C LEU A 58 16.70 5.79 13.39
N THR A 59 16.16 6.95 13.77
CA THR A 59 16.76 7.83 14.76
C THR A 59 16.31 7.53 16.19
N GLN A 60 15.34 6.62 16.36
CA GLN A 60 14.81 6.30 17.69
C GLN A 60 15.83 5.47 18.50
N PRO A 61 16.13 5.83 19.77
CA PRO A 61 17.14 5.13 20.55
C PRO A 61 16.92 3.62 20.69
N VAL A 62 15.66 3.19 20.83
CA VAL A 62 15.30 1.75 20.91
C VAL A 62 15.59 1.03 19.58
N VAL A 63 15.34 1.71 18.46
CA VAL A 63 15.61 1.19 17.11
C VAL A 63 17.11 1.11 16.86
N VAL A 64 17.87 2.17 17.17
CA VAL A 64 19.34 2.17 17.02
C VAL A 64 19.98 0.98 17.75
N LYS A 65 19.52 0.67 18.97
CA LYS A 65 19.97 -0.51 19.71
C LYS A 65 19.64 -1.83 18.99
N ALA A 66 18.43 -1.95 18.43
CA ALA A 66 18.01 -3.13 17.69
C ALA A 66 18.81 -3.32 16.38
N LEU A 67 19.13 -2.24 15.66
CA LEU A 67 19.94 -2.30 14.43
C LEU A 67 21.38 -2.75 14.69
N ALA A 68 21.91 -2.51 15.90
CA ALA A 68 23.24 -2.98 16.32
C ALA A 68 23.27 -4.47 16.72
N ALA A 69 22.11 -5.07 17.03
CA ALA A 69 21.97 -6.48 17.38
C ALA A 69 20.75 -7.12 16.64
N PRO A 70 20.78 -7.16 15.29
CA PRO A 70 19.61 -7.53 14.49
C PRO A 70 19.28 -9.03 14.55
N GLY A 71 20.19 -9.88 15.02
CA GLY A 71 20.05 -11.34 15.02
C GLY A 71 18.78 -11.84 15.74
N ASP A 72 18.34 -11.15 16.80
CA ASP A 72 17.12 -11.51 17.54
C ASP A 72 15.84 -11.39 16.69
N TYR A 73 15.87 -10.49 15.71
CA TYR A 73 14.77 -10.21 14.80
C TYR A 73 14.79 -11.11 13.56
N VAL A 74 15.94 -11.66 13.18
CA VAL A 74 16.06 -12.47 11.96
C VAL A 74 15.31 -13.78 12.11
N LYS A 75 14.46 -14.10 11.14
CA LYS A 75 13.75 -15.37 11.00
C LYS A 75 14.50 -16.29 10.02
N SER A 76 14.86 -15.76 8.85
CA SER A 76 15.63 -16.47 7.83
C SER A 76 16.43 -15.47 7.00
N TYR A 77 17.49 -15.91 6.32
CA TYR A 77 18.20 -15.08 5.35
C TYR A 77 18.84 -15.92 4.25
N GLY A 78 19.12 -15.27 3.12
CA GLY A 78 19.84 -15.84 1.99
C GLY A 78 20.68 -14.77 1.30
N TYR A 79 21.46 -15.21 0.31
CA TYR A 79 22.28 -14.33 -0.51
C TYR A 79 21.76 -14.31 -1.95
N GLN A 80 21.85 -13.15 -2.57
CA GLN A 80 21.54 -12.97 -3.98
C GLN A 80 22.61 -12.10 -4.60
N ASP A 81 23.21 -12.57 -5.69
CA ASP A 81 24.09 -11.75 -6.52
C ASP A 81 23.21 -10.92 -7.47
N GLN A 82 23.41 -9.61 -7.47
CA GLN A 82 22.79 -8.69 -8.41
C GLN A 82 23.89 -7.81 -9.00
N ASP A 83 24.12 -7.99 -10.30
CA ASP A 83 25.27 -7.45 -11.02
C ASP A 83 26.60 -7.85 -10.37
N SER A 84 27.37 -6.87 -9.90
CA SER A 84 28.66 -7.08 -9.20
C SER A 84 28.56 -6.91 -7.68
N VAL A 85 27.34 -6.84 -7.13
CA VAL A 85 27.10 -6.64 -5.70
C VAL A 85 26.37 -7.84 -5.13
N LYS A 86 26.95 -8.41 -4.06
CA LYS A 86 26.29 -9.46 -3.28
C LYS A 86 25.34 -8.82 -2.28
N TYR A 87 24.09 -9.25 -2.27
CA TYR A 87 23.07 -8.80 -1.34
C TYR A 87 22.71 -9.89 -0.34
N LEU A 88 22.51 -9.49 0.91
CA LEU A 88 21.82 -10.27 1.93
C LEU A 88 20.35 -9.93 1.87
N LYS A 89 19.50 -10.95 1.71
CA LYS A 89 18.03 -10.83 1.83
C LYS A 89 17.61 -11.53 3.11
N ALA A 90 17.03 -10.78 4.04
CA ALA A 90 16.57 -11.30 5.33
C ALA A 90 15.05 -11.18 5.48
N GLU A 91 14.44 -12.21 6.05
CA GLU A 91 13.09 -12.21 6.58
C GLU A 91 13.16 -12.03 8.09
N PHE A 92 12.31 -11.17 8.65
CA PHE A 92 12.27 -10.85 10.06
C PHE A 92 11.02 -11.40 10.74
N LYS A 93 11.14 -11.70 12.03
CA LYS A 93 10.03 -12.12 12.89
C LYS A 93 9.07 -10.94 13.08
N SER A 94 7.87 -11.04 12.53
CA SER A 94 6.89 -9.95 12.49
C SER A 94 6.47 -9.49 13.88
N ASP A 95 6.29 -10.41 14.84
CA ASP A 95 5.97 -10.11 16.24
C ASP A 95 7.04 -9.23 16.91
N LYS A 96 8.33 -9.53 16.68
CA LYS A 96 9.45 -8.75 17.20
C LYS A 96 9.55 -7.38 16.55
N VAL A 97 9.41 -7.30 15.22
CA VAL A 97 9.41 -6.03 14.50
C VAL A 97 8.25 -5.14 14.96
N ASN A 98 7.04 -5.68 15.05
CA ASN A 98 5.85 -4.95 15.49
C ASN A 98 6.00 -4.45 16.94
N SER A 99 6.59 -5.26 17.82
CA SER A 99 6.89 -4.86 19.21
C SER A 99 7.87 -3.68 19.25
N LEU A 100 8.94 -3.73 18.44
CA LEU A 100 9.91 -2.63 18.36
C LEU A 100 9.27 -1.32 17.83
N VAL A 101 8.42 -1.42 16.82
CA VAL A 101 7.65 -0.27 16.30
C VAL A 101 6.76 0.32 17.41
N SER A 102 6.05 -0.53 18.14
CA SER A 102 5.22 -0.13 19.28
C SER A 102 6.03 0.60 20.36
N GLU A 103 7.19 0.06 20.74
CA GLU A 103 8.09 0.68 21.74
C GLU A 103 8.63 2.04 21.27
N SER A 104 8.80 2.22 19.96
CA SER A 104 9.20 3.49 19.36
C SER A 104 8.08 4.53 19.23
N GLN A 105 6.83 4.18 19.59
CA GLN A 105 5.62 5.01 19.50
C GLN A 105 5.20 5.39 18.06
N PHE A 106 5.80 4.79 17.04
CA PHE A 106 5.35 4.92 15.65
C PHE A 106 4.08 4.10 15.43
N ALA A 107 3.23 4.57 14.51
CA ALA A 107 2.13 3.77 14.00
C ALA A 107 2.66 2.74 13.00
N LEU A 108 2.03 1.57 12.97
CA LEU A 108 2.34 0.50 12.04
C LEU A 108 1.37 0.54 10.86
N LEU A 109 1.91 0.58 9.65
CA LEU A 109 1.18 0.45 8.39
C LEU A 109 1.25 -1.00 7.90
N GLY A 110 0.10 -1.67 7.92
CA GLY A 110 -0.04 -3.08 7.57
C GLY A 110 0.26 -3.42 6.10
N PRO A 111 0.11 -4.71 5.73
CA PRO A 111 0.42 -5.20 4.39
C PRO A 111 -0.64 -4.83 3.34
N ALA A 112 -1.91 -4.68 3.73
CA ALA A 112 -2.96 -4.19 2.85
C ALA A 112 -2.82 -2.67 2.71
N ARG A 113 -2.66 -2.20 1.47
CA ARG A 113 -2.46 -0.77 1.16
C ARG A 113 -3.19 -0.43 -0.14
N PRO A 114 -3.80 0.78 -0.24
CA PRO A 114 -4.42 1.21 -1.48
C PRO A 114 -3.43 1.23 -2.64
N GLN A 115 -3.76 0.59 -3.75
CA GLN A 115 -2.97 0.70 -4.99
C GLN A 115 -3.16 2.11 -5.60
N MET A 116 -2.05 2.80 -5.89
CA MET A 116 -2.08 4.16 -6.44
C MET A 116 -1.53 4.20 -7.88
N ALA A 117 -2.27 4.76 -8.83
CA ALA A 117 -1.73 5.07 -10.17
C ALA A 117 -1.23 6.52 -10.23
N ILE A 118 0.00 6.72 -10.71
CA ILE A 118 0.71 8.00 -10.70
C ILE A 118 0.72 8.61 -12.10
N TRP A 119 -0.19 9.57 -12.33
CA TRP A 119 -0.28 10.33 -13.57
C TRP A 119 0.38 11.70 -13.39
N LEU A 120 1.53 11.91 -14.02
CA LEU A 120 2.27 13.17 -13.96
C LEU A 120 2.47 13.76 -15.36
N VAL A 121 2.30 15.07 -15.48
CA VAL A 121 2.74 15.83 -16.66
C VAL A 121 4.16 16.31 -16.42
N VAL A 122 5.07 16.04 -17.34
CA VAL A 122 6.40 16.67 -17.40
C VAL A 122 6.32 17.87 -18.34
N ASP A 123 6.53 19.07 -17.82
CA ASP A 123 6.43 20.33 -18.57
C ASP A 123 7.82 20.88 -18.89
N GLN A 124 8.43 20.42 -19.99
CA GLN A 124 9.72 20.92 -20.49
C GLN A 124 9.53 21.78 -21.75
N GLY A 125 8.48 22.62 -21.77
CA GLY A 125 8.08 23.42 -22.93
C GLY A 125 7.05 22.70 -23.81
N GLU A 126 7.18 21.38 -23.98
CA GLU A 126 6.10 20.51 -24.43
C GLU A 126 5.60 19.67 -23.26
N ARG A 127 4.27 19.66 -23.04
CA ARG A 127 3.64 18.87 -22.00
C ARG A 127 3.44 17.45 -22.48
N ARG A 128 4.06 16.51 -21.79
CA ARG A 128 3.85 15.07 -22.00
C ARG A 128 3.51 14.37 -20.69
N LEU A 129 2.85 13.23 -20.80
CA LEU A 129 2.65 12.35 -19.66
C LEU A 129 3.93 11.55 -19.37
N LEU A 130 4.19 11.29 -18.08
CA LEU A 130 5.27 10.43 -17.63
C LEU A 130 4.89 8.96 -17.90
N ALA A 131 5.71 8.27 -18.70
CA ALA A 131 5.58 6.84 -18.94
C ALA A 131 6.48 6.05 -17.98
N ASP A 132 6.07 4.83 -17.60
CA ASP A 132 6.85 3.95 -16.69
C ASP A 132 8.26 3.63 -17.19
N GLN A 133 8.43 3.59 -18.51
CA GLN A 133 9.70 3.29 -19.19
C GLN A 133 10.41 4.56 -19.70
N SER A 134 10.10 5.74 -19.13
CA SER A 134 10.74 6.99 -19.54
C SER A 134 12.25 6.97 -19.25
N SER A 135 13.04 7.48 -20.19
CA SER A 135 14.51 7.56 -20.06
C SER A 135 15.00 8.77 -19.24
N ASP A 136 14.08 9.63 -18.78
CA ASP A 136 14.37 10.84 -18.00
C ASP A 136 14.66 10.55 -16.52
N GLY A 137 14.59 9.29 -16.10
CA GLY A 137 14.87 8.84 -14.73
C GLY A 137 13.73 9.05 -13.72
N TRP A 138 12.66 9.77 -14.08
CA TRP A 138 11.59 10.10 -13.13
C TRP A 138 10.82 8.87 -12.68
N ALA A 139 10.43 8.00 -13.62
CA ALA A 139 9.70 6.78 -13.28
C ALA A 139 10.51 5.87 -12.33
N GLN A 140 11.80 5.71 -12.60
CA GLN A 140 12.70 4.94 -11.74
C GLN A 140 12.85 5.56 -10.35
N ALA A 141 13.09 6.87 -10.27
CA ALA A 141 13.22 7.58 -8.99
C ALA A 141 11.95 7.46 -8.13
N LEU A 142 10.76 7.59 -8.72
CA LEU A 142 9.49 7.41 -8.03
C LEU A 142 9.30 5.95 -7.54
N ARG A 143 9.60 4.96 -8.41
CA ARG A 143 9.52 3.54 -8.06
C ARG A 143 10.45 3.17 -6.90
N ASP A 144 11.68 3.67 -6.90
CA ASP A 144 12.65 3.37 -5.83
C ASP A 144 12.22 3.93 -4.47
N GLN A 145 11.68 5.16 -4.45
CA GLN A 145 11.19 5.78 -3.22
C GLN A 145 9.89 5.12 -2.73
N ALA A 146 8.99 4.74 -3.64
CA ALA A 146 7.81 3.97 -3.33
C ALA A 146 8.15 2.58 -2.77
N GLN A 147 9.08 1.86 -3.39
CA GLN A 147 9.55 0.55 -2.91
C GLN A 147 10.16 0.64 -1.51
N THR A 148 10.96 1.68 -1.24
CA THR A 148 11.58 1.92 0.08
C THR A 148 10.52 2.05 1.18
N LEU A 149 9.41 2.72 0.88
CA LEU A 149 8.30 2.94 1.82
C LEU A 149 7.23 1.84 1.77
N GLY A 150 7.35 0.87 0.85
CA GLY A 150 6.35 -0.16 0.60
C GLY A 150 5.04 0.39 0.02
N LEU A 151 5.10 1.48 -0.74
CA LEU A 151 3.93 2.04 -1.41
C LEU A 151 3.64 1.25 -2.69
N PRO A 152 2.44 0.65 -2.82
CA PRO A 152 2.07 -0.03 -4.04
C PRO A 152 1.62 1.03 -5.06
N ILE A 153 2.48 1.25 -6.06
CA ILE A 153 2.24 2.23 -7.11
C ILE A 153 2.28 1.59 -8.50
N SER A 154 1.58 2.21 -9.43
CA SER A 154 1.72 1.99 -10.87
C SER A 154 1.99 3.32 -11.55
N ILE A 155 2.82 3.31 -12.58
CA ILE A 155 3.01 4.43 -13.50
C ILE A 155 2.45 3.95 -14.85
N PRO A 156 1.65 4.77 -15.57
CA PRO A 156 1.08 4.38 -16.85
C PRO A 156 2.14 3.93 -17.84
N LEU A 157 1.83 2.89 -18.61
CA LEU A 157 2.73 2.39 -19.67
C LEU A 157 2.76 3.36 -20.85
N MET A 158 1.74 4.20 -20.98
CA MET A 158 1.50 5.09 -22.12
C MET A 158 1.36 4.29 -23.42
N ASP A 159 0.68 3.15 -23.35
CA ASP A 159 0.28 2.36 -24.52
C ASP A 159 -0.92 3.00 -25.24
N LEU A 160 -1.47 2.31 -26.25
CA LEU A 160 -2.59 2.85 -27.02
C LEU A 160 -3.81 3.16 -26.15
N ASP A 161 -4.11 2.29 -25.18
CA ASP A 161 -5.30 2.45 -24.34
C ASP A 161 -5.13 3.65 -23.39
N ASP A 162 -3.96 3.80 -22.77
CA ASP A 162 -3.65 4.96 -21.92
C ASP A 162 -3.77 6.27 -22.71
N ASN A 163 -3.17 6.32 -23.91
CA ASN A 163 -3.19 7.51 -24.76
C ASN A 163 -4.59 7.86 -25.29
N MET A 164 -5.47 6.86 -25.43
CA MET A 164 -6.86 7.07 -25.81
C MET A 164 -7.74 7.51 -24.63
N ALA A 165 -7.39 7.10 -23.40
CA ALA A 165 -8.20 7.34 -22.22
C ALA A 165 -7.83 8.62 -21.45
N VAL A 166 -6.56 9.02 -21.44
CA VAL A 166 -6.05 10.13 -20.61
C VAL A 166 -5.13 11.03 -21.42
N SER A 167 -5.45 12.32 -21.47
CA SER A 167 -4.59 13.34 -22.07
C SER A 167 -3.75 14.10 -21.03
N ALA A 168 -2.67 14.74 -21.49
CA ALA A 168 -1.89 15.65 -20.64
C ALA A 168 -2.73 16.82 -20.09
N THR A 169 -3.74 17.28 -20.85
CA THR A 169 -4.68 18.31 -20.41
C THR A 169 -5.52 17.83 -19.24
N ASP A 170 -5.93 16.56 -19.23
CA ASP A 170 -6.75 16.00 -18.16
C ASP A 170 -6.00 15.93 -16.83
N VAL A 171 -4.76 15.44 -16.90
CA VAL A 171 -3.86 15.41 -15.73
C VAL A 171 -3.52 16.83 -15.28
N TRP A 172 -3.29 17.76 -16.21
CA TRP A 172 -3.00 19.15 -15.89
C TRP A 172 -4.18 19.87 -15.22
N GLY A 173 -5.40 19.58 -15.68
CA GLY A 173 -6.66 20.10 -15.16
C GLY A 173 -7.16 19.39 -13.92
N ARG A 174 -6.51 18.29 -13.50
CA ARG A 174 -6.89 17.44 -12.37
C ARG A 174 -8.29 16.81 -12.52
N PHE A 175 -8.65 16.37 -13.73
CA PHE A 175 -9.90 15.64 -13.97
C PHE A 175 -9.81 14.21 -13.44
N ALA A 176 -9.98 14.05 -12.12
CA ALA A 176 -9.69 12.82 -11.41
C ALA A 176 -10.63 11.66 -11.75
N ASP A 177 -11.92 11.89 -11.97
CA ASP A 177 -12.90 10.84 -12.29
C ASP A 177 -12.54 10.00 -13.52
N PRO A 178 -12.34 10.58 -14.73
CA PRO A 178 -11.97 9.78 -15.90
C PRO A 178 -10.59 9.11 -15.74
N ILE A 179 -9.67 9.76 -15.03
CA ILE A 179 -8.32 9.21 -14.79
C ILE A 179 -8.37 8.02 -13.81
N LEU A 180 -9.19 8.08 -12.77
CA LEU A 180 -9.41 6.95 -11.86
C LEU A 180 -10.06 5.77 -12.58
N GLN A 181 -11.04 6.03 -13.46
CA GLN A 181 -11.64 4.98 -14.30
C GLN A 181 -10.61 4.33 -15.22
N ALA A 182 -9.81 5.12 -15.95
CA ALA A 182 -8.74 4.60 -16.78
C ALA A 182 -7.71 3.79 -15.97
N SER A 183 -7.51 4.14 -14.70
CA SER A 183 -6.54 3.51 -13.81
C SER A 183 -6.99 2.17 -13.22
N GLN A 184 -8.27 1.78 -13.40
CA GLN A 184 -8.77 0.48 -12.91
C GLN A 184 -8.01 -0.70 -13.52
N ARG A 185 -7.50 -0.57 -14.74
CA ARG A 185 -6.63 -1.59 -15.39
C ARG A 185 -5.34 -1.86 -14.62
N TYR A 186 -4.88 -0.89 -13.82
CA TYR A 186 -3.70 -1.02 -12.94
C TYR A 186 -4.06 -1.48 -11.53
N GLY A 187 -5.33 -1.86 -11.30
CA GLY A 187 -5.87 -2.18 -9.98
C GLY A 187 -5.94 -0.98 -9.05
N ALA A 188 -5.85 0.24 -9.56
CA ALA A 188 -5.73 1.43 -8.73
C ALA A 188 -7.05 1.78 -8.04
N GLU A 189 -6.97 1.96 -6.72
CA GLU A 189 -8.05 2.46 -5.88
C GLU A 189 -7.97 3.98 -5.71
N MET A 190 -6.78 4.55 -5.95
CA MET A 190 -6.50 5.98 -5.87
C MET A 190 -5.62 6.41 -7.05
N VAL A 191 -5.68 7.68 -7.42
CA VAL A 191 -4.85 8.27 -8.47
C VAL A 191 -4.14 9.50 -7.95
N VAL A 192 -2.87 9.64 -8.32
CA VAL A 192 -2.13 10.89 -8.15
C VAL A 192 -2.13 11.62 -9.48
N LEU A 193 -2.52 12.89 -9.46
CA LEU A 193 -2.48 13.80 -10.60
C LEU A 193 -1.55 14.96 -10.27
N GLY A 194 -0.57 15.24 -11.11
CA GLY A 194 0.40 16.28 -10.84
C GLY A 194 1.23 16.74 -12.03
N LYS A 195 2.12 17.68 -11.74
CA LYS A 195 2.96 18.38 -12.72
C LYS A 195 4.38 18.41 -12.20
N LEU A 196 5.33 18.12 -13.08
CA LEU A 196 6.76 18.25 -12.89
C LEU A 196 7.26 19.39 -13.80
N THR A 197 7.81 20.43 -13.19
CA THR A 197 8.28 21.63 -13.90
C THR A 197 9.78 21.82 -13.63
N PRO A 198 10.62 22.03 -14.65
CA PRO A 198 12.02 22.36 -14.46
C PRO A 198 12.17 23.81 -13.95
N GLU A 199 13.06 24.00 -12.99
CA GLU A 199 13.42 25.28 -12.37
C GLU A 199 14.94 25.44 -12.39
N GLY A 200 15.49 25.75 -13.56
CA GLY A 200 16.94 25.78 -13.77
C GLY A 200 17.55 24.37 -13.73
N ASP A 201 18.41 24.11 -12.74
CA ASP A 201 19.00 22.80 -12.45
C ASP A 201 18.14 21.93 -11.52
N LYS A 202 17.02 22.47 -11.03
CA LYS A 202 16.09 21.82 -10.13
C LYS A 202 14.77 21.50 -10.81
N TRP A 203 13.92 20.85 -10.06
CA TRP A 203 12.56 20.52 -10.42
C TRP A 203 11.61 20.91 -9.31
N SER A 204 10.39 21.29 -9.68
CA SER A 204 9.26 21.38 -8.78
C SER A 204 8.17 20.38 -9.15
N ILE A 205 7.48 19.88 -8.13
CA ILE A 205 6.28 19.06 -8.28
C ILE A 205 5.10 19.76 -7.60
N ASP A 206 3.94 19.75 -8.25
CA ASP A 206 2.64 20.08 -7.63
C ASP A 206 1.67 18.95 -7.96
N TRP A 207 1.11 18.30 -6.94
CA TRP A 207 0.33 17.08 -7.11
C TRP A 207 -0.83 17.00 -6.11
N GLY A 208 -1.81 16.16 -6.44
CA GLY A 208 -2.96 15.84 -5.60
C GLY A 208 -3.23 14.35 -5.68
N LEU A 209 -3.56 13.75 -4.54
CA LEU A 209 -4.05 12.37 -4.44
C LEU A 209 -5.57 12.41 -4.42
N TYR A 210 -6.18 11.60 -5.26
CA TYR A 210 -7.63 11.50 -5.39
C TYR A 210 -8.06 10.05 -5.22
N GLY A 211 -9.26 9.86 -4.68
CA GLY A 211 -9.84 8.53 -4.50
C GLY A 211 -11.33 8.61 -4.20
N PRO A 212 -11.99 7.45 -4.12
CA PRO A 212 -13.42 7.39 -3.89
C PRO A 212 -13.77 7.89 -2.48
N LYS A 213 -14.85 8.67 -2.39
CA LYS A 213 -15.56 9.00 -1.17
C LYS A 213 -16.86 8.18 -1.10
N ALA A 214 -17.51 8.20 0.07
CA ALA A 214 -18.87 7.69 0.22
C ALA A 214 -19.78 8.22 -0.90
N ALA A 215 -20.64 7.36 -1.44
CA ALA A 215 -21.50 7.59 -2.62
C ALA A 215 -20.82 7.58 -4.01
N GLY A 216 -19.53 7.20 -4.10
CA GLY A 216 -18.87 6.94 -5.39
C GLY A 216 -18.29 8.17 -6.08
N GLU A 217 -18.32 9.34 -5.44
CA GLU A 217 -17.67 10.57 -5.93
C GLU A 217 -16.16 10.48 -5.73
N VAL A 218 -15.37 10.96 -6.71
CA VAL A 218 -13.92 11.11 -6.56
C VAL A 218 -13.59 12.46 -5.94
N THR A 219 -12.80 12.46 -4.86
CA THR A 219 -12.41 13.69 -4.14
C THR A 219 -10.91 13.80 -4.02
N GLU A 220 -10.40 15.03 -3.89
CA GLU A 220 -9.03 15.26 -3.43
C GLU A 220 -8.90 14.82 -1.96
N LEU A 221 -7.98 13.90 -1.69
CA LEU A 221 -7.71 13.32 -0.38
C LEU A 221 -6.57 14.05 0.34
N THR A 222 -5.59 14.50 -0.44
CA THR A 222 -4.48 15.37 0.00
C THR A 222 -3.79 15.96 -1.22
N ARG A 223 -2.97 16.98 -1.00
CA ARG A 223 -2.10 17.58 -2.02
C ARG A 223 -0.73 17.89 -1.45
N GLY A 224 0.23 18.10 -2.33
CA GLY A 224 1.58 18.48 -1.95
C GLY A 224 2.31 19.20 -3.07
N ASN A 225 3.35 19.93 -2.66
CA ASN A 225 4.34 20.48 -3.57
C ASN A 225 5.73 20.41 -2.92
N SER A 226 6.75 20.33 -3.74
CA SER A 226 8.15 20.40 -3.32
C SER A 226 9.03 20.81 -4.49
N SER A 227 10.24 21.29 -4.18
CA SER A 227 11.25 21.65 -5.17
C SER A 227 12.63 21.13 -4.75
N GLY A 228 13.45 20.71 -5.69
CA GLY A 228 14.79 20.21 -5.42
C GLY A 228 15.40 19.47 -6.61
N THR A 229 16.42 18.68 -6.36
CA THR A 229 16.89 17.67 -7.32
C THR A 229 15.80 16.63 -7.57
N GLN A 230 15.91 15.89 -8.69
CA GLN A 230 14.97 14.81 -9.01
C GLN A 230 14.82 13.81 -7.85
N ALA A 231 15.93 13.44 -7.20
CA ALA A 231 15.92 12.53 -6.06
C ALA A 231 15.20 13.11 -4.83
N GLU A 232 15.46 14.38 -4.49
CA GLU A 232 14.80 15.05 -3.36
C GLU A 232 13.29 15.21 -3.59
N VAL A 233 12.88 15.57 -4.81
CA VAL A 233 11.47 15.68 -5.19
C VAL A 233 10.76 14.33 -5.09
N ALA A 234 11.35 13.27 -5.67
CA ALA A 234 10.79 11.92 -5.60
C ALA A 234 10.69 11.41 -4.16
N GLN A 235 11.71 11.68 -3.33
CA GLN A 235 11.70 11.29 -1.92
C GLN A 235 10.61 12.02 -1.15
N GLY A 236 10.54 13.36 -1.25
CA GLY A 236 9.54 14.17 -0.55
C GLY A 236 8.11 13.85 -0.99
N PHE A 237 7.90 13.55 -2.26
CA PHE A 237 6.64 13.06 -2.80
C PHE A 237 6.21 11.75 -2.11
N ALA A 238 7.09 10.74 -2.12
CA ALA A 238 6.80 9.44 -1.52
C ALA A 238 6.62 9.53 0.01
N ASP A 239 7.44 10.34 0.70
CA ASP A 239 7.33 10.62 2.14
C ASP A 239 5.95 11.18 2.51
N THR A 240 5.45 12.11 1.69
CA THR A 240 4.14 12.73 1.93
C THR A 240 3.00 11.74 1.71
N LEU A 241 3.06 10.91 0.67
CA LEU A 241 2.09 9.84 0.44
C LEU A 241 2.10 8.79 1.56
N ALA A 242 3.28 8.34 1.98
CA ALA A 242 3.40 7.40 3.08
C ALA A 242 2.87 7.98 4.39
N ALA A 243 3.18 9.25 4.70
CA ALA A 243 2.64 9.92 5.87
C ALA A 243 1.10 10.01 5.84
N TRP A 244 0.52 10.27 4.67
CA TRP A 244 -0.93 10.25 4.50
C TRP A 244 -1.51 8.85 4.72
N LEU A 245 -0.92 7.80 4.17
CA LEU A 245 -1.37 6.42 4.41
C LEU A 245 -1.27 6.03 5.88
N VAL A 246 -0.17 6.35 6.56
CA VAL A 246 0.01 6.06 7.98
C VAL A 246 -1.03 6.80 8.83
N LYS A 247 -1.35 8.04 8.49
CA LYS A 247 -2.39 8.81 9.20
C LYS A 247 -3.77 8.18 9.07
N ASN A 248 -4.11 7.66 7.89
CA ASN A 248 -5.46 7.16 7.60
C ASN A 248 -5.62 5.65 7.90
N TYR A 249 -4.59 4.84 7.70
CA TYR A 249 -4.64 3.38 7.79
C TYR A 249 -3.62 2.77 8.75
N GLY A 250 -2.72 3.58 9.31
CA GLY A 250 -1.80 3.11 10.35
C GLY A 250 -2.51 2.81 11.66
N ALA A 251 -2.04 1.80 12.36
CA ALA A 251 -2.54 1.40 13.68
C ALA A 251 -1.47 1.63 14.74
N ARG A 252 -1.85 2.20 15.87
CA ARG A 252 -0.95 2.30 17.03
C ARG A 252 -1.15 1.05 17.88
N ILE A 253 -0.09 0.28 18.04
CA ILE A 253 -0.08 -0.93 18.88
C ILE A 253 0.11 -0.52 20.35
N SER A 254 -0.70 0.42 20.84
CA SER A 254 -0.62 0.91 22.21
C SER A 254 -2.01 0.98 22.84
N GLY A 255 -2.06 0.92 24.17
CA GLY A 255 -3.31 0.88 24.91
C GLY A 255 -3.75 -0.55 25.29
N PRO A 256 -4.95 -0.69 25.88
CA PRO A 256 -5.43 -1.96 26.42
C PRO A 256 -5.69 -2.97 25.31
N ALA A 257 -5.30 -4.21 25.56
CA ALA A 257 -5.68 -5.34 24.73
C ALA A 257 -7.12 -5.74 25.09
N THR A 258 -8.03 -5.65 24.11
CA THR A 258 -9.45 -5.97 24.28
C THR A 258 -9.84 -7.15 23.41
N SER A 259 -10.74 -8.00 23.91
CA SER A 259 -11.36 -9.04 23.10
C SER A 259 -12.40 -8.42 22.17
N GLN A 260 -12.32 -8.74 20.89
CA GLN A 260 -13.21 -8.26 19.84
C GLN A 260 -13.81 -9.44 19.07
N THR A 261 -14.99 -9.20 18.50
CA THR A 261 -15.72 -10.17 17.69
C THR A 261 -16.08 -9.55 16.35
N LEU A 262 -15.71 -10.24 15.26
CA LEU A 262 -16.07 -9.91 13.88
C LEU A 262 -16.99 -11.00 13.34
N VAL A 263 -18.16 -10.61 12.85
CA VAL A 263 -19.11 -11.48 12.16
C VAL A 263 -18.97 -11.24 10.66
N VAL A 264 -18.74 -12.31 9.90
CA VAL A 264 -18.66 -12.25 8.44
C VAL A 264 -19.67 -13.19 7.83
N ASP A 265 -20.57 -12.65 7.02
CA ASP A 265 -21.56 -13.37 6.22
C ASP A 265 -20.96 -13.76 4.84
N GLY A 266 -21.51 -14.78 4.16
CA GLY A 266 -21.07 -15.18 2.81
C GLY A 266 -19.81 -16.06 2.75
N LEU A 267 -19.40 -16.67 3.87
CA LEU A 267 -18.24 -17.56 3.96
C LEU A 267 -18.66 -19.03 3.92
N ALA A 268 -19.21 -19.48 2.79
CA ALA A 268 -19.65 -20.88 2.62
C ALA A 268 -18.48 -21.87 2.49
N GLU A 269 -17.33 -21.43 1.98
CA GLU A 269 -16.17 -22.27 1.69
C GLU A 269 -15.08 -22.14 2.75
N VAL A 270 -14.45 -23.26 3.12
CA VAL A 270 -13.34 -23.30 4.08
C VAL A 270 -12.19 -22.39 3.65
N ASP A 271 -11.90 -22.30 2.34
CA ASP A 271 -10.85 -21.43 1.81
C ASP A 271 -11.14 -19.95 2.06
N SER A 272 -12.40 -19.53 1.94
CA SER A 272 -12.82 -18.17 2.28
C SER A 272 -12.66 -17.89 3.78
N MET A 273 -12.99 -18.87 4.64
CA MET A 273 -12.80 -18.74 6.10
C MET A 273 -11.32 -18.58 6.45
N ILE A 274 -10.45 -19.39 5.84
CA ILE A 274 -9.00 -19.33 6.02
C ILE A 274 -8.45 -17.99 5.52
N ALA A 275 -8.97 -17.47 4.40
CA ALA A 275 -8.56 -16.18 3.85
C ALA A 275 -8.83 -15.04 4.83
N VAL A 276 -10.04 -14.96 5.41
CA VAL A 276 -10.39 -13.94 6.42
C VAL A 276 -9.56 -14.12 7.69
N GLN A 277 -9.36 -15.37 8.16
CA GLN A 277 -8.52 -15.62 9.32
C GLN A 277 -7.08 -15.16 9.09
N LYS A 278 -6.47 -15.49 7.95
CA LYS A 278 -5.10 -15.07 7.59
C LYS A 278 -5.00 -13.56 7.45
N MET A 279 -6.00 -12.91 6.86
CA MET A 279 -6.07 -11.45 6.75
C MET A 279 -6.03 -10.81 8.14
N LEU A 280 -6.90 -11.24 9.07
CA LEU A 280 -6.91 -10.74 10.45
C LEU A 280 -5.58 -11.00 11.17
N GLN A 281 -4.99 -12.19 10.98
CA GLN A 281 -3.68 -12.53 11.56
C GLN A 281 -2.54 -11.67 11.00
N GLY A 282 -2.69 -11.13 9.80
CA GLY A 282 -1.72 -10.22 9.18
C GLY A 282 -1.87 -8.76 9.62
N MET A 283 -2.93 -8.40 10.36
CA MET A 283 -3.13 -7.03 10.82
C MET A 283 -2.23 -6.70 12.00
N ALA A 284 -1.69 -5.48 11.99
CA ALA A 284 -0.67 -5.03 12.94
C ALA A 284 -1.12 -5.06 14.41
N ASN A 285 -2.39 -4.73 14.65
CA ASN A 285 -3.00 -4.58 15.97
C ASN A 285 -3.84 -5.79 16.39
N VAL A 286 -3.79 -6.89 15.65
CA VAL A 286 -4.62 -8.08 15.89
C VAL A 286 -3.76 -9.26 16.31
N SER A 287 -4.18 -9.99 17.33
CA SER A 287 -3.55 -11.23 17.79
C SER A 287 -4.59 -12.26 18.24
N LYS A 288 -4.17 -13.51 18.45
CA LYS A 288 -5.03 -14.61 18.95
C LYS A 288 -6.33 -14.80 18.15
N VAL A 289 -6.24 -14.70 16.82
CA VAL A 289 -7.40 -14.90 15.93
C VAL A 289 -7.84 -16.37 15.97
N ALA A 290 -9.12 -16.60 16.27
CA ALA A 290 -9.75 -17.90 16.29
C ALA A 290 -11.16 -17.83 15.70
N ILE A 291 -11.61 -18.92 15.09
CA ILE A 291 -13.00 -19.10 14.70
C ILE A 291 -13.79 -19.47 15.96
N GLY A 292 -14.79 -18.65 16.30
CA GLY A 292 -15.64 -18.83 17.48
C GLY A 292 -16.90 -19.62 17.19
N LYS A 293 -17.72 -19.16 16.24
CA LYS A 293 -19.03 -19.74 15.90
C LYS A 293 -19.19 -19.86 14.39
N LEU A 294 -19.82 -20.94 13.95
CA LEU A 294 -20.16 -21.22 12.56
C LEU A 294 -21.67 -21.49 12.46
N GLU A 295 -22.40 -20.68 11.70
CA GLU A 295 -23.84 -20.83 11.47
C GLU A 295 -24.14 -20.61 9.98
N GLY A 296 -24.33 -21.69 9.22
CA GLY A 296 -24.51 -21.59 7.78
C GLY A 296 -23.28 -21.01 7.10
N ASP A 297 -23.43 -19.90 6.37
CA ASP A 297 -22.37 -19.13 5.74
C ASP A 297 -21.87 -17.95 6.60
N GLN A 298 -22.36 -17.84 7.84
CA GLN A 298 -21.92 -16.85 8.82
C GLN A 298 -20.82 -17.43 9.71
N VAL A 299 -19.71 -16.70 9.81
CA VAL A 299 -18.57 -17.06 10.66
C VAL A 299 -18.26 -15.94 11.62
N THR A 300 -18.16 -16.28 12.89
CA THR A 300 -17.74 -15.38 13.95
C THR A 300 -16.27 -15.60 14.27
N PHE A 301 -15.44 -14.57 14.10
CA PHE A 301 -14.03 -14.54 14.47
C PHE A 301 -13.85 -13.81 15.79
N ASN A 302 -13.13 -14.43 16.72
CA ASN A 302 -12.70 -13.82 17.97
C ASN A 302 -11.21 -13.53 17.90
N PHE A 303 -10.81 -12.34 18.34
CA PHE A 303 -9.42 -11.94 18.36
C PHE A 303 -9.16 -10.93 19.46
N THR A 304 -7.88 -10.73 19.78
CA THR A 304 -7.42 -9.65 20.65
C THR A 304 -6.99 -8.47 19.80
N LEU A 305 -7.63 -7.32 20.01
CA LEU A 305 -7.25 -6.05 19.40
C LEU A 305 -6.45 -5.22 20.41
N GLN A 306 -5.33 -4.68 19.96
CA GLN A 306 -4.53 -3.73 20.72
C GLN A 306 -4.67 -2.33 20.13
N GLY A 307 -5.31 -1.41 20.85
CA GLY A 307 -5.64 -0.07 20.35
C GLY A 307 -7.13 0.09 20.05
N GLU A 308 -7.47 1.07 19.23
CA GLU A 308 -8.85 1.51 19.01
C GLU A 308 -9.56 0.71 17.91
N GLN A 309 -10.83 0.34 18.15
CA GLN A 309 -11.66 -0.37 17.15
C GLN A 309 -11.77 0.39 15.82
N ALA A 310 -11.71 1.72 15.87
CA ALA A 310 -11.74 2.55 14.66
C ALA A 310 -10.54 2.32 13.73
N GLU A 311 -9.35 1.96 14.27
CA GLU A 311 -8.18 1.62 13.46
C GLU A 311 -8.37 0.30 12.73
N LEU A 312 -8.93 -0.71 13.40
CA LEU A 312 -9.32 -1.97 12.79
C LEU A 312 -10.34 -1.76 11.66
N VAL A 313 -11.37 -0.95 11.89
CA VAL A 313 -12.40 -0.67 10.86
C VAL A 313 -11.78 -0.06 9.60
N ARG A 314 -10.83 0.87 9.74
CA ARG A 314 -10.12 1.47 8.60
C ARG A 314 -9.22 0.45 7.87
N ALA A 315 -8.58 -0.45 8.61
CA ALA A 315 -7.80 -1.53 8.00
C ALA A 315 -8.69 -2.52 7.22
N LEU A 316 -9.86 -2.87 7.77
CA LEU A 316 -10.84 -3.75 7.10
C LEU A 316 -11.42 -3.12 5.84
N GLN A 317 -11.55 -1.79 5.78
CA GLN A 317 -12.01 -1.07 4.58
C GLN A 317 -11.07 -1.22 3.37
N LEU A 318 -9.81 -1.61 3.59
CA LEU A 318 -8.87 -1.88 2.50
C LEU A 318 -9.11 -3.25 1.87
N GLU A 319 -9.83 -4.17 2.52
CA GLU A 319 -10.16 -5.45 1.91
C GLU A 319 -11.42 -5.28 1.04
N SER A 320 -11.22 -5.16 -0.27
CA SER A 320 -12.28 -5.01 -1.28
C SER A 320 -13.39 -6.07 -1.20
N ARG A 321 -13.09 -7.27 -0.68
CA ARG A 321 -14.09 -8.34 -0.54
C ARG A 321 -14.95 -8.18 0.71
N LEU A 322 -14.56 -7.32 1.65
CA LEU A 322 -15.29 -7.07 2.89
C LEU A 322 -16.09 -5.79 2.80
N HIS A 323 -17.41 -5.92 2.73
CA HIS A 323 -18.32 -4.80 2.78
C HIS A 323 -18.97 -4.73 4.15
N LYS A 324 -18.87 -3.59 4.82
CA LYS A 324 -19.53 -3.40 6.11
C LYS A 324 -21.05 -3.52 5.90
N VAL A 325 -21.69 -4.35 6.72
CA VAL A 325 -23.14 -4.44 6.78
C VAL A 325 -23.58 -3.48 7.89
N ASP A 326 -24.34 -2.45 7.53
CA ASP A 326 -24.90 -1.53 8.53
C ASP A 326 -25.97 -2.29 9.33
N ASP A 327 -25.54 -2.81 10.47
CA ASP A 327 -26.42 -3.21 11.55
C ASP A 327 -26.51 -2.02 12.52
N ASN A 328 -27.70 -1.67 13.02
CA ASN A 328 -27.96 -0.51 13.86
C ASN A 328 -27.31 -0.60 15.28
N GLY A 329 -26.18 -1.31 15.41
CA GLY A 329 -25.40 -1.50 16.63
C GLY A 329 -23.89 -1.35 16.40
N SER A 330 -23.12 -1.33 17.49
CA SER A 330 -21.66 -1.17 17.51
C SER A 330 -20.87 -2.42 17.05
N GLY A 331 -21.53 -3.36 16.37
CA GLY A 331 -20.95 -4.64 15.97
C GLY A 331 -20.05 -4.53 14.74
N LEU A 332 -19.00 -5.36 14.68
CA LEU A 332 -18.20 -5.56 13.46
C LEU A 332 -18.89 -6.64 12.62
N ARG A 333 -19.78 -6.24 11.71
CA ARG A 333 -20.46 -7.16 10.79
C ARG A 333 -20.16 -6.80 9.34
N TYR A 334 -19.75 -7.80 8.56
CA TYR A 334 -19.32 -7.61 7.18
C TYR A 334 -19.87 -8.72 6.28
N GLN A 335 -20.07 -8.40 5.02
CA GLN A 335 -20.39 -9.33 3.96
C GLN A 335 -19.11 -9.64 3.18
N TRP A 336 -18.80 -10.92 3.02
CA TRP A 336 -17.76 -11.37 2.11
C TRP A 336 -18.31 -11.48 0.68
N SER A 337 -17.64 -10.85 -0.26
CA SER A 337 -17.90 -10.99 -1.69
C SER A 337 -17.03 -12.12 -2.24
N GLN A 338 -17.67 -13.14 -2.82
CA GLN A 338 -16.96 -14.22 -3.50
C GLN A 338 -16.28 -13.68 -4.77
N PRO A 339 -15.10 -14.21 -5.17
CA PRO A 339 -14.40 -13.80 -6.38
C PRO A 339 -15.20 -14.00 -7.67
#